data_AF-A0AAX1XET7-F1
#
_entry.id   AF-A0AAX1XET7-F1
#
_cell.length_a   1.000
_cell.length_b   1.000
_cell.length_c   1.000
_cell.angle_alpha   90.00
_cell.angle_beta   90.00
_cell.angle_gamma   90.00
#
_symmetry.space_group_name_H-M   'P 1'
#
loop_
_entity.id
_entity.type
_entity.pdbx_description
1 polymer ?
#
loop_
_entity_poly.entity_id
_entity_poly.type
_entity_poly.pdbx_seq_one_letter_code
_entity_poly.pdbx_strand_id
1 'polypeptide(L)' 'MQRRKEQSVVNAHTVIEAACRDIIADGKAINLRELNARVPKEVLGSIRGVIDMLQEVKETLGVS' A
#
# COMPACT_ATOMS: atom_id res chain seq x y z
N MET A 1 5.64 -17.07 18.15
CA MET A 1 6.27 -16.43 16.96
C MET A 1 5.26 -16.00 15.87
N GLN A 2 3.95 -16.01 16.11
CA GLN A 2 2.94 -15.67 15.08
C GLN A 2 2.50 -14.19 15.11
N ARG A 3 2.36 -13.62 16.32
CA ARG A 3 1.91 -12.23 16.54
C ARG A 3 2.77 -11.15 15.86
N ARG A 4 4.08 -11.38 15.72
CA ARG A 4 5.01 -10.39 15.16
C ARG A 4 4.88 -10.25 13.64
N LYS A 5 4.46 -11.32 12.94
CA LYS A 5 4.21 -11.29 11.49
C LYS A 5 2.90 -10.59 11.16
N GLU A 6 1.83 -10.88 11.89
CA GLU A 6 0.53 -10.20 11.71
C GLU A 6 0.65 -8.70 11.95
N GLN A 7 1.37 -8.29 12.99
CA GLN A 7 1.57 -6.88 13.30
C GLN A 7 2.41 -6.15 12.24
N SER A 8 3.38 -6.85 11.62
CA SER A 8 4.17 -6.31 10.51
C SER A 8 3.34 -6.12 9.24
N VAL A 9 2.37 -7.01 8.98
CA VAL A 9 1.46 -6.91 7.83
C VAL A 9 0.44 -5.79 8.03
N VAL A 10 -0.15 -5.66 9.22
CA VAL A 10 -1.06 -4.55 9.55
C VAL A 10 -0.35 -3.21 9.39
N ASN A 11 0.90 -3.11 9.86
CA ASN A 11 1.68 -1.89 9.71
C ASN A 11 2.01 -1.58 8.24
N ALA A 12 2.30 -2.60 7.43
CA ALA A 12 2.52 -2.44 6.00
C ALA A 12 1.26 -1.97 5.27
N HIS A 13 0.09 -2.48 5.68
CA HIS A 13 -1.19 -2.08 5.11
C HIS A 13 -1.49 -0.60 5.35
N THR A 14 -1.34 -0.14 6.58
CA THR A 14 -1.53 1.28 6.94
C THR A 14 -0.56 2.19 6.19
N VAL A 15 0.71 1.80 6.04
CA VAL A 15 1.72 2.60 5.32
C VAL A 15 1.37 2.74 3.84
N ILE A 16 0.93 1.67 3.19
CA ILE A 16 0.57 1.70 1.77
C ILE A 16 -0.74 2.44 1.54
N GLU A 17 -1.73 2.29 2.42
CA GLU A 17 -2.97 3.08 2.36
C GLU A 17 -2.68 4.58 2.47
N ALA A 18 -1.82 4.98 3.41
CA ALA A 18 -1.40 6.36 3.55
C ALA A 18 -0.71 6.86 2.26
N ALA A 19 0.23 6.08 1.72
CA ALA A 19 0.89 6.42 0.47
C ALA A 19 -0.08 6.56 -0.71
N CYS A 20 -1.09 5.68 -0.82
CA CYS A 20 -2.13 5.78 -1.83
C CYS A 20 -2.96 7.07 -1.69
N ARG A 21 -3.31 7.46 -0.46
CA ARG A 21 -4.02 8.72 -0.20
C ARG A 21 -3.16 9.93 -0.57
N ASP A 22 -1.89 9.93 -0.20
CA ASP A 22 -0.95 10.98 -0.60
C ASP A 22 -0.83 11.06 -2.13
N ILE A 23 -0.86 9.93 -2.85
CA ILE A 23 -0.77 9.91 -4.32
C ILE A 23 -2.00 10.58 -4.94
N ILE A 24 -3.18 10.25 -4.43
CA ILE A 24 -4.43 10.87 -4.87
C ILE A 24 -4.45 12.37 -4.52
N ALA A 25 -4.01 12.74 -3.32
CA ALA A 25 -3.94 14.14 -2.88
C ALA A 25 -3.01 14.98 -3.77
N ASP A 26 -1.95 14.36 -4.29
CA ASP A 26 -1.02 14.94 -5.27
C ASP A 26 -1.60 14.99 -6.70
N GLY A 27 -2.84 14.54 -6.90
CA GLY A 27 -3.53 14.48 -8.18
C GLY A 27 -2.99 13.41 -9.14
N LYS A 28 -2.24 12.44 -8.61
CA LYS A 28 -1.60 11.39 -9.39
C LYS A 28 -2.38 10.07 -9.33
N ALA A 29 -2.18 9.26 -10.36
CA ALA A 29 -2.73 7.91 -10.39
C ALA A 29 -1.94 6.97 -9.48
N ILE A 30 -2.65 6.15 -8.68
CA ILE A 30 -2.04 5.08 -7.89
C ILE A 30 -1.41 4.06 -8.85
N ASN A 31 -0.09 3.97 -8.81
CA ASN A 31 0.69 3.01 -9.59
C ASN A 31 1.95 2.60 -8.82
N LEU A 32 2.56 1.48 -9.21
CA LEU A 32 3.74 0.95 -8.53
C LEU A 32 4.93 1.91 -8.54
N ARG A 33 5.07 2.79 -9.54
CA ARG A 33 6.18 3.75 -9.59
C ARG A 33 6.04 4.80 -8.50
N GLU A 34 4.86 5.40 -8.35
CA GLU A 34 4.57 6.34 -7.27
C GLU A 34 4.63 5.66 -5.90
N LEU A 35 4.14 4.43 -5.81
CA LEU A 35 4.18 3.68 -4.57
C LEU A 35 5.62 3.34 -4.15
N ASN A 36 6.49 2.92 -5.07
CA ASN A 36 7.91 2.69 -4.80
C ASN A 36 8.67 3.97 -4.43
N ALA A 37 8.18 5.15 -4.85
CA ALA A 37 8.79 6.42 -4.47
C ALA A 37 8.44 6.82 -3.03
N ARG A 38 7.32 6.33 -2.48
CA ARG A 38 6.79 6.73 -1.15
C ARG A 38 6.91 5.63 -0.10
N VAL A 39 6.91 4.37 -0.52
CA VAL A 39 6.93 3.20 0.35
C VAL A 39 8.24 2.43 0.15
N PRO A 40 8.97 2.11 1.24
CA PRO A 40 10.20 1.34 1.13
C PRO A 40 9.94 -0.09 0.62
N LYS A 41 10.86 -0.60 -0.20
CA LYS A 41 10.76 -1.93 -0.83
C LYS A 41 10.63 -3.07 0.18
N GLU A 42 11.17 -2.93 1.39
CA GLU A 42 11.02 -3.92 2.46
C GLU A 42 9.56 -4.06 2.93
N VAL A 43 8.82 -2.95 2.94
CA VAL A 43 7.38 -2.93 3.29
C VAL A 43 6.57 -3.50 2.14
N LEU A 44 6.85 -3.09 0.89
CA LEU A 44 6.20 -3.65 -0.29
C LEU A 44 6.45 -5.16 -0.44
N GLY A 45 7.68 -5.61 -0.20
CA GLY A 45 8.07 -7.02 -0.27
C GLY A 45 7.56 -7.87 0.90
N SER A 46 7.12 -7.24 1.99
CA SER A 46 6.46 -7.93 3.11
C SER A 46 5.00 -8.26 2.81
N ILE A 47 4.41 -7.67 1.76
CA ILE A 47 3.04 -7.96 1.33
C ILE A 47 3.08 -8.95 0.16
N ARG A 48 2.48 -10.12 0.35
CA ARG A 48 2.15 -11.01 -0.78
C ARG A 48 0.99 -10.38 -1.55
N GLY A 49 1.18 -10.16 -2.84
CA GLY A 49 0.12 -9.65 -3.70
C GLY A 49 -0.11 -8.14 -3.54
N VAL A 50 0.94 -7.33 -3.63
CA VAL A 50 0.81 -5.86 -3.59
C VAL A 50 -0.18 -5.32 -4.64
N ILE A 51 -0.36 -6.02 -5.76
CA ILE A 51 -1.33 -5.66 -6.81
C ILE A 51 -2.78 -5.87 -6.33
N ASP A 52 -3.07 -6.99 -5.67
CA ASP A 52 -4.40 -7.27 -5.08
C ASP A 52 -4.73 -6.21 -4.02
N MET A 53 -3.76 -5.93 -3.16
CA MET A 53 -3.91 -4.91 -2.13
C MET A 53 -4.14 -3.52 -2.72
N LEU A 54 -3.43 -3.16 -3.79
CA LEU A 54 -3.66 -1.90 -4.47
C LEU A 54 -5.05 -1.83 -5.10
N GLN A 55 -5.57 -2.94 -5.64
CA GLN A 55 -6.95 -2.99 -6.12
C GLN A 55 -7.94 -2.77 -4.99
N GLU A 56 -7.81 -3.47 -3.87
CA GLU A 56 -8.69 -3.31 -2.70
C GLU A 56 -8.68 -1.87 -2.17
N VAL A 57 -7.51 -1.23 -2.11
CA VAL A 57 -7.37 0.18 -1.73
C VAL A 57 -8.01 1.10 -2.76
N LYS A 58 -7.84 0.84 -4.07
CA LYS A 58 -8.48 1.63 -5.12
C LYS A 58 -10.01 1.51 -5.08
N GLU A 59 -10.53 0.31 -4.83
CA GLU A 59 -11.97 0.06 -4.65
C GLU A 59 -12.50 0.78 -3.40
N THR A 60 -11.80 0.69 -2.28
CA THR A 60 -12.13 1.39 -1.02
C THR A 60 -12.14 2.91 -1.20
N LEU A 61 -11.21 3.44 -2.00
CA LEU A 61 -11.08 4.86 -2.28
C LEU A 61 -12.00 5.34 -3.43
N GLY A 62 -12.76 4.45 -4.07
CA GLY A 62 -13.67 4.78 -5.17
C GLY A 62 -12.97 5.29 -6.43
N VAL A 63 -11.68 4.99 -6.60
CA VAL A 63 -10.86 5.40 -7.75
C VAL A 63 -10.72 4.23 -8.72
N SER A 64 -11.71 4.07 -9.61
CA SER A 64 -11.64 3.10 -10.72
C SER A 64 -10.65 3.59 -11.79
#